data_AF-A0A2M7JNK8-F1
#
_entry.id   AF-A0A2M7JNK8-F1
#
_cell.length_a   1.000
_cell.length_b   1.000
_cell.length_c   1.000
_cell.angle_alpha   90.00
_cell.angle_beta   90.00
_cell.angle_gamma   90.00
#
_symmetry.space_group_name_H-M   'P 1'
#
loop_
_entity.id
_entity.type
_entity.pdbx_description
1 polymer ?
#
loop_
_entity_poly.entity_id
_entity_poly.type
_entity_poly.pdbx_seq_one_letter_code
_entity_poly.pdbx_strand_id
1 'polypeptide(L)' 'MDAKKTQHIEGSVVVVGGGIAGMQSALDLADAGYYVYLVEKSPAIGGVMAQLDKTFPTNDCAM' A
#
# COMPACT_ATOMS: atom_id res chain seq x y z
N MET A 1 16.07 10.63 -0.58
CA MET A 1 17.24 9.71 -0.63
C MET A 1 17.28 9.02 0.71
N ASP A 2 16.30 8.15 0.92
CA ASP A 2 16.04 7.54 2.22
C ASP A 2 16.99 6.37 2.38
N ALA A 3 17.89 6.49 3.35
CA ALA A 3 18.82 5.45 3.73
C ALA A 3 18.02 4.18 4.04
N LYS A 4 18.17 3.13 3.22
CA LYS A 4 17.62 1.81 3.50
C LYS A 4 18.21 1.34 4.84
N LYS A 5 17.46 1.56 5.91
CA LYS A 5 17.73 1.01 7.22
C LYS A 5 17.61 -0.51 7.09
N THR A 6 18.67 -1.24 7.38
CA THR A 6 18.64 -2.71 7.43
C THR A 6 17.80 -3.11 8.65
N GLN A 7 16.48 -3.23 8.44
CA GLN A 7 15.52 -3.61 9.48
C GLN A 7 15.64 -5.10 9.76
N HIS A 8 15.57 -5.51 11.03
CA HIS A 8 15.48 -6.91 11.43
C HIS A 8 14.13 -7.45 10.95
N ILE A 9 14.14 -8.39 10.01
CA ILE A 9 12.93 -8.90 9.38
C ILE A 9 12.41 -10.07 10.21
N GLU A 10 11.32 -9.84 10.96
CA GLU A 10 10.73 -10.84 11.88
C GLU A 10 9.95 -11.95 11.14
N GLY A 11 9.49 -11.69 9.92
CA GLY A 11 8.71 -12.64 9.13
C GLY A 11 8.28 -12.10 7.77
N SER A 12 7.57 -12.93 7.00
CA SER A 12 7.04 -12.56 5.68
C SER A 12 5.51 -12.59 5.66
N VAL A 13 4.88 -11.59 5.05
CA VAL A 13 3.43 -11.45 4.92
C VAL A 13 3.07 -11.21 3.46
N VAL A 14 1.93 -11.76 3.01
CA VAL A 14 1.34 -11.45 1.70
C VAL A 14 0.05 -10.67 1.89
N VAL A 15 -0.06 -9.55 1.20
CA VAL A 15 -1.26 -8.72 1.08
C VAL A 15 -1.82 -8.90 -0.32
N VAL A 16 -3.07 -9.34 -0.41
CA VAL A 16 -3.76 -9.56 -1.69
C VAL A 16 -4.78 -8.45 -1.91
N GLY A 17 -4.58 -7.68 -2.98
CA GLY A 17 -5.37 -6.51 -3.36
C GLY A 17 -4.62 -5.19 -3.15
N GLY A 18 -4.27 -4.52 -4.24
CA GLY A 18 -3.56 -3.24 -4.26
C GLY A 18 -4.48 -2.01 -4.20
N GLY A 19 -5.64 -2.12 -3.55
CA GLY A 19 -6.49 -0.95 -3.25
C GLY A 19 -5.93 -0.12 -2.09
N ILE A 20 -6.58 1.00 -1.75
CA ILE A 20 -6.17 1.89 -0.64
C ILE A 20 -5.94 1.15 0.68
N ALA A 21 -6.84 0.21 1.03
CA ALA A 21 -6.72 -0.59 2.26
C ALA A 21 -5.51 -1.54 2.24
N GLY A 22 -5.24 -2.19 1.10
CA GLY A 22 -4.13 -3.12 0.97
C GLY A 22 -2.79 -2.41 0.92
N MET A 23 -2.70 -1.27 0.24
CA MET A 23 -1.50 -0.42 0.25
C MET A 23 -1.19 0.07 1.66
N GLN A 24 -2.19 0.58 2.40
CA GLN A 24 -1.97 1.02 3.78
C GLN A 24 -1.53 -0.14 4.68
N SER A 25 -2.20 -1.29 4.59
CA SER A 25 -1.83 -2.48 5.36
C SER A 25 -0.40 -2.93 5.06
N ALA A 26 0.03 -2.87 3.80
CA ALA A 26 1.38 -3.23 3.41
C ALA A 26 2.43 -2.26 3.96
N LEU A 27 2.14 -0.96 4.00
CA LEU A 27 3.01 0.04 4.60
C LEU A 27 3.11 -0.16 6.12
N ASP A 28 1.98 -0.31 6.81
CA ASP A 28 1.95 -0.52 8.26
C ASP A 28 2.75 -1.78 8.66
N LEU A 29 2.63 -2.87 7.89
CA LEU A 29 3.38 -4.11 8.11
C LEU A 29 4.88 -3.96 7.79
N ALA A 30 5.23 -3.20 6.75
CA ALA A 30 6.63 -2.92 6.42
C ALA A 30 7.30 -2.06 7.50
N ASP A 31 6.59 -1.07 8.03
CA ASP A 31 7.05 -0.21 9.13
C ASP A 31 7.16 -1.00 10.45
N ALA A 32 6.31 -2.02 10.65
CA ALA A 32 6.40 -2.97 11.74
C ALA A 32 7.56 -3.98 11.62
N GLY A 33 8.30 -3.98 10.50
CA GLY A 33 9.48 -4.84 10.31
C GLY A 33 9.21 -6.19 9.64
N TYR A 34 8.07 -6.34 8.96
CA TYR A 34 7.78 -7.52 8.15
C TYR A 34 8.22 -7.33 6.70
N TYR A 35 8.62 -8.42 6.05
CA TYR A 35 8.79 -8.44 4.60
C TYR A 35 7.44 -8.65 3.93
N VAL A 36 6.96 -7.65 3.20
CA VAL A 36 5.61 -7.65 2.63
C VAL A 36 5.63 -7.89 1.13
N TYR A 37 4.87 -8.89 0.70
CA TYR A 37 4.50 -9.11 -0.70
C TYR A 37 3.13 -8.50 -0.96
N LEU A 38 3.03 -7.52 -1.87
CA LEU A 38 1.75 -6.98 -2.32
C LEU A 38 1.39 -7.56 -3.69
N VAL A 39 0.25 -8.25 -3.79
CA VAL A 39 -0.23 -8.89 -5.03
C VAL A 39 -1.52 -8.22 -5.47
N GLU A 40 -1.51 -7.60 -6.65
CA GLU A 40 -2.70 -7.03 -7.29
C GLU A 40 -3.00 -7.80 -8.59
N LYS A 41 -4.29 -8.04 -8.85
CA LYS A 41 -4.75 -8.73 -10.05
C LYS A 41 -4.61 -7.84 -11.29
N SER A 42 -4.90 -6.56 -11.14
CA SER A 42 -4.89 -5.56 -12.19
C SER A 42 -3.45 -5.16 -12.56
N PRO A 43 -3.22 -4.62 -13.76
CA PRO A 43 -1.90 -4.11 -14.16
C PRO A 43 -1.40 -2.93 -13.32
N ALA A 44 -2.28 -2.30 -12.55
CA ALA A 44 -2.00 -1.13 -11.72
C ALA A 44 -2.68 -1.24 -10.34
N ILE A 45 -2.06 -0.60 -9.35
CA ILE A 45 -2.59 -0.45 -7.98
C ILE A 45 -3.50 0.78 -7.87
N GLY A 46 -4.17 0.93 -6.73
CA GLY A 46 -5.09 2.03 -6.41
C GLY A 46 -6.56 1.62 -6.33
N GLY A 47 -6.93 0.47 -6.91
CA GLY A 47 -8.28 -0.11 -6.78
C GLY A 47 -9.40 0.81 -7.27
N VAL A 48 -10.47 0.93 -6.49
CA VAL A 48 -11.61 1.82 -6.83
C VAL A 48 -11.23 3.29 -6.65
N MET A 49 -10.36 3.62 -5.69
CA MET A 49 -9.96 5.01 -5.41
C MET A 49 -9.30 5.67 -6.62
N ALA A 50 -8.48 4.92 -7.36
CA ALA A 50 -7.85 5.36 -8.60
C ALA A 50 -8.83 5.73 -9.73
N GLN A 51 -10.09 5.29 -9.64
CA GLN A 51 -11.13 5.56 -10.63
C GLN A 51 -11.98 6.79 -10.25
N LEU A 52 -11.79 7.32 -9.04
CA LEU A 52 -12.49 8.51 -8.58
C LEU A 52 -11.73 9.75 -9.03
N ASP A 53 -12.45 10.80 -9.42
CA ASP A 53 -11.83 12.11 -9.69
C ASP A 53 -11.47 12.81 -8.36
N LYS A 54 -12.41 12.77 -7.41
CA LYS A 54 -12.33 13.51 -6.15
C LYS A 54 -12.77 12.69 -4.94
N THR A 55 -12.19 13.00 -3.77
CA THR A 55 -12.57 12.39 -2.48
C THR A 55 -13.36 13.37 -1.62
N PHE A 56 -14.54 12.95 -1.14
CA PHE A 56 -15.30 13.71 -0.14
C PHE A 56 -14.67 13.51 1.26
N PRO A 57 -14.67 14.50 2.16
CA PRO A 57 -15.25 15.85 2.08
C PRO A 57 -14.32 16.92 1.50
N THR A 58 -13.03 16.64 1.39
CA THR A 58 -12.01 17.65 1.09
C THR A 58 -11.97 18.06 -0.39
N ASN A 59 -12.54 17.24 -1.27
CA ASN A 59 -12.52 17.42 -2.72
C ASN A 59 -11.09 17.44 -3.30
N ASP A 60 -10.20 16.66 -2.68
CA ASP A 60 -8.85 16.43 -3.16
C ASP A 60 -8.85 15.45 -4.33
N CYS A 61 -7.81 15.51 -5.18
CA CYS A 61 -7.62 14.52 -6.23
C CYS A 61 -7.37 13.13 -5.59
N ALA A 62 -8.04 12.11 -6.12
CA ALA A 62 -7.94 10.76 -5.55
C ALA A 62 -6.61 10.05 -5.88
N MET A 63 -5.86 10.55 -6.87
CA MET A 63 -4.54 10.06 -7.30
C MET A 63 -3.63 11.22 -7.67
#